data_AF-A9EDL1-F1
#
_entry.id   AF-A9EDL1-F1
#
_cell.length_a   1.000
_cell.length_b   1.000
_cell.length_c   1.000
_cell.angle_alpha   90.00
_cell.angle_beta   90.00
_cell.angle_gamma   90.00
#
_symmetry.space_group_name_H-M   'P 1'
#
loop_
_entity.id
_entity.type
_entity.pdbx_description
1 polymer ?
#
loop_
_entity_poly.entity_id
_entity_poly.type
_entity_poly.pdbx_seq_one_letter_code
_entity_poly.pdbx_strand_id
1 'polypeptide(L)'
;SGFNHLIRPMLYNSYHHIENISNPAGRERYYSVVGYICETDTFGNNRRISEIREGDILKFNNAGAYCFSMASNYNSRYRPAEVLWFNNEAHLIRKRETFDDILKNQVDIELSPKKKKKSVPNAV
;
A
#
# COMPACT_ATOMS: atom_id res chain seq x y z
N SER A 1 -6.98 -0.91 -0.65
CA SER A 1 -5.87 -0.02 -0.27
C SER A 1 -5.56 -0.27 1.20
N GLY A 2 -4.36 0.09 1.70
CA GLY A 2 -4.01 0.01 3.12
C GLY A 2 -3.26 1.24 3.60
N PHE A 3 -2.85 1.27 4.86
CA PHE A 3 -2.07 2.37 5.43
C PHE A 3 -0.75 2.57 4.68
N ASN A 4 -0.25 1.51 4.03
CA ASN A 4 0.94 1.58 3.18
C ASN A 4 0.77 2.57 2.01
N HIS A 5 -0.46 2.95 1.63
CA HIS A 5 -0.75 4.01 0.65
C HIS A 5 -1.23 5.32 1.29
N LEU A 6 -1.92 5.22 2.43
CA LEU A 6 -2.51 6.36 3.15
C LEU A 6 -2.34 6.15 4.65
N ILE A 7 -1.17 6.52 5.17
CA ILE A 7 -0.80 6.25 6.57
C ILE A 7 -1.39 7.26 7.56
N ARG A 8 -1.80 8.44 7.09
CA ARG A 8 -2.18 9.58 7.95
C ARG A 8 -3.28 9.26 8.98
N PRO A 9 -4.35 8.49 8.66
CA PRO A 9 -5.32 8.08 9.68
C PRO A 9 -4.68 7.26 10.80
N MET A 10 -3.82 6.30 10.46
CA MET A 10 -3.14 5.45 11.44
C MET A 10 -2.06 6.20 12.23
N LEU A 11 -1.35 7.14 11.60
CA LEU A 11 -0.23 7.84 12.22
C LEU A 11 -0.64 9.08 13.00
N TYR A 12 -1.63 9.83 12.51
CA TYR A 12 -2.02 11.13 13.05
C TYR A 12 -3.50 11.21 13.47
N ASN A 13 -4.24 10.10 13.39
CA ASN A 13 -5.69 10.09 13.54
C ASN A 13 -6.39 11.10 12.61
N SER A 14 -5.82 11.34 11.43
CA SER A 14 -6.31 12.37 10.51
C SER A 14 -7.65 11.97 9.89
N TYR A 15 -8.57 12.92 9.76
CA TYR A 15 -9.82 12.69 9.05
C TYR A 15 -9.65 12.82 7.53
N HIS A 16 -10.10 11.81 6.80
CA HIS A 16 -10.37 11.88 5.36
C HIS A 16 -11.86 11.62 5.13
N HIS A 17 -12.51 12.42 4.28
CA HIS A 17 -13.90 12.17 3.89
C HIS A 17 -13.93 11.02 2.88
N ILE A 18 -14.76 10.01 3.13
CA ILE A 18 -14.85 8.79 2.33
C ILE A 18 -16.24 8.72 1.70
N GLU A 19 -16.29 8.57 0.39
CA GLU A 19 -17.54 8.55 -0.39
C GLU A 19 -17.59 7.30 -1.26
N ASN A 20 -18.78 6.70 -1.41
CA ASN A 20 -19.02 5.67 -2.40
C ASN A 20 -19.38 6.33 -3.74
N ILE A 21 -18.47 6.25 -4.72
CA ILE A 21 -18.69 6.87 -6.04
C ILE A 21 -19.39 5.92 -7.02
N SER A 22 -19.44 4.61 -6.71
CA SER A 22 -20.21 3.64 -7.49
C SER A 22 -21.71 3.70 -7.17
N ASN A 23 -22.07 4.07 -5.93
CA ASN A 23 -23.46 4.13 -5.47
C ASN A 23 -23.73 5.40 -4.63
N PRO A 24 -23.63 6.61 -5.22
CA PRO A 24 -23.69 7.87 -4.46
C PRO A 24 -25.06 8.11 -3.83
N ALA A 25 -26.14 7.67 -4.48
CA ALA A 25 -27.53 7.84 -4.00
C ALA A 25 -28.00 6.70 -3.08
N GLY A 26 -27.12 5.75 -2.74
CA GLY A 26 -27.45 4.64 -1.84
C GLY A 26 -27.85 5.13 -0.44
N ARG A 27 -28.70 4.35 0.24
CA ARG A 27 -29.06 4.64 1.63
C ARG A 27 -27.80 4.64 2.50
N GLU A 28 -27.61 5.69 3.29
CA GLU A 28 -26.45 5.79 4.17
C GLU A 28 -26.48 4.76 5.29
N ARG A 29 -25.30 4.20 5.59
CA ARG A 29 -25.05 3.31 6.73
C ARG A 29 -23.74 3.72 7.40
N TYR A 30 -23.54 3.23 8.63
CA TYR A 30 -22.28 3.43 9.35
C TYR A 30 -21.33 2.28 9.08
N TYR A 31 -20.09 2.62 8.74
CA TYR A 31 -19.02 1.67 8.44
C TYR A 31 -17.75 1.97 9.24
N SER A 32 -17.03 0.91 9.56
CA SER A 32 -15.59 0.99 9.82
C SER A 32 -14.87 0.64 8.52
N VAL A 33 -14.09 1.58 8.01
CA VAL A 33 -13.36 1.42 6.75
C VAL A 33 -11.93 1.04 7.08
N VAL A 34 -11.56 -0.20 6.71
CA VAL A 34 -10.25 -0.79 6.95
C VAL A 34 -9.56 -1.14 5.63
N GLY A 35 -8.24 -1.27 5.68
CA GLY A 35 -7.44 -1.76 4.57
C GLY A 35 -7.12 -3.25 4.66
N TYR A 36 -6.20 -3.69 3.80
CA TYR A 36 -5.85 -5.10 3.61
C TYR A 36 -4.55 -5.51 4.31
N ILE A 37 -3.97 -4.64 5.14
CA ILE A 37 -2.71 -4.92 5.82
C ILE A 37 -2.98 -5.77 7.07
N CYS A 38 -2.06 -6.69 7.39
CA CYS A 38 -2.15 -7.59 8.54
C CYS A 38 -1.77 -6.90 9.87
N GLU A 39 -2.31 -5.71 10.09
CA GLU A 39 -2.14 -4.90 11.30
C GLU A 39 -3.42 -4.08 11.48
N THR A 40 -3.51 -3.32 12.56
CA THR A 40 -4.53 -2.27 12.68
C THR A 40 -4.39 -1.31 11.49
N ASP A 41 -5.24 -1.49 10.48
CA ASP A 41 -5.21 -0.76 9.20
C ASP A 41 -6.54 -0.03 9.01
N THR A 42 -6.83 0.90 9.92
CA THR A 42 -8.12 1.59 9.97
C THR A 42 -8.01 2.98 9.36
N PHE A 43 -8.78 3.24 8.31
CA PHE A 43 -8.90 4.58 7.74
C PHE A 43 -9.92 5.45 8.48
N GLY A 44 -10.91 4.83 9.11
CA GLY A 44 -11.87 5.53 9.94
C GLY A 44 -12.98 4.62 10.46
N ASN A 45 -13.39 4.87 11.69
CA ASN A 45 -14.54 4.22 12.32
C ASN A 45 -15.79 5.11 12.26
N ASN A 46 -16.96 4.48 12.37
CA ASN A 46 -18.26 5.15 12.45
C ASN A 46 -18.50 6.18 11.33
N ARG A 47 -18.12 5.82 10.10
CA ARG A 47 -18.28 6.67 8.92
C ARG A 47 -19.64 6.45 8.30
N ARG A 48 -20.41 7.53 8.19
CA ARG A 48 -21.68 7.54 7.46
C ARG A 48 -21.37 7.66 5.97
N ILE A 49 -21.66 6.60 5.22
CA ILE A 49 -21.36 6.48 3.78
C ILE A 49 -22.57 5.82 3.10
N SER A 50 -22.90 6.23 1.87
CA SER A 50 -23.86 5.53 1.03
C SER A 50 -23.54 4.04 0.93
N GLU A 51 -24.59 3.20 0.94
CA GLU A 51 -24.48 1.74 0.96
C GLU A 51 -23.35 1.21 0.07
N ILE A 52 -22.44 0.43 0.68
CA ILE A 52 -21.25 -0.15 0.06
C ILE A 52 -21.50 -1.63 -0.23
N ARG A 53 -21.16 -2.06 -1.44
CA ARG A 53 -21.19 -3.47 -1.89
C ARG A 53 -19.80 -3.91 -2.35
N GLU A 54 -19.59 -5.22 -2.44
CA GLU A 54 -18.36 -5.74 -3.05
C GLU A 54 -18.22 -5.24 -4.49
N GLY A 55 -17.02 -4.78 -4.84
CA GLY A 55 -16.74 -4.18 -6.14
C GLY A 55 -17.00 -2.68 -6.25
N ASP A 56 -17.66 -2.05 -5.26
CA ASP A 56 -17.82 -0.60 -5.25
C ASP A 56 -16.48 0.13 -5.09
N ILE A 57 -16.39 1.32 -5.70
CA ILE A 57 -15.21 2.17 -5.65
C ILE A 57 -15.47 3.27 -4.62
N LEU A 58 -14.57 3.35 -3.63
CA LEU A 58 -14.58 4.40 -2.63
C LEU A 58 -13.54 5.47 -2.95
N LYS A 59 -13.93 6.73 -2.83
CA LYS A 59 -13.04 7.89 -2.97
C LYS A 59 -12.67 8.42 -1.60
N PHE A 60 -11.37 8.64 -1.40
CA PHE A 60 -10.84 9.31 -0.21
C PHE A 60 -10.46 10.75 -0.60
N ASN A 61 -11.15 11.73 -0.01
CA ASN A 61 -10.84 13.14 -0.25
C ASN A 61 -9.59 13.58 0.52
N ASN A 62 -9.02 14.72 0.13
CA ASN A 62 -7.84 15.33 0.77
C ASN A 62 -6.61 14.41 0.82
N ALA A 63 -6.45 13.55 -0.19
CA ALA A 63 -5.35 12.58 -0.27
C ALA A 63 -4.17 13.04 -1.17
N GLY A 64 -4.12 14.31 -1.57
CA GLY A 64 -3.08 14.83 -2.47
C GLY A 64 -1.75 15.16 -1.78
N ALA A 65 -1.78 15.54 -0.50
CA ALA A 65 -0.59 15.90 0.27
C ALA A 65 -0.29 14.84 1.34
N TYR A 66 1.00 14.53 1.53
CA TYR A 66 1.48 13.63 2.59
C TYR A 66 0.84 12.23 2.58
N CYS A 67 0.40 11.76 1.41
CA CYS A 67 -0.15 10.42 1.22
C CYS A 67 0.85 9.57 0.44
N PHE A 68 0.97 9.77 -0.87
CA PHE A 68 1.95 9.05 -1.69
C PHE A 68 3.39 9.28 -1.20
N SER A 69 3.74 10.51 -0.79
CA SER A 69 5.08 10.82 -0.26
C SER A 69 5.43 10.03 1.00
N MET A 70 4.43 9.48 1.71
CA MET A 70 4.58 8.64 2.89
C MET A 70 4.22 7.17 2.60
N ALA A 71 4.00 6.81 1.33
CA ALA A 71 3.66 5.45 0.96
C ALA A 71 4.86 4.52 1.09
N SER A 72 4.60 3.27 1.48
CA SER A 72 5.61 2.24 1.72
C SER A 72 5.23 0.93 1.04
N ASN A 73 6.21 0.03 0.97
CA ASN A 73 6.04 -1.34 0.51
C ASN A 73 5.75 -2.32 1.65
N TYR A 74 5.12 -1.85 2.74
CA TYR A 74 4.75 -2.73 3.85
C TYR A 74 3.87 -3.88 3.35
N ASN A 75 4.12 -5.09 3.86
CA ASN A 75 3.58 -6.37 3.34
C ASN A 75 3.90 -6.65 1.86
N SER A 76 5.03 -6.14 1.37
CA SER A 76 5.47 -6.25 -0.04
C SER A 76 4.39 -5.82 -1.03
N ARG A 77 3.60 -4.82 -0.65
CA ARG A 77 2.57 -4.24 -1.52
C ARG A 77 3.18 -3.16 -2.40
N TYR A 78 2.73 -3.11 -3.64
CA TYR A 78 3.21 -2.14 -4.62
C TYR A 78 2.66 -0.76 -4.32
N ARG A 79 3.48 0.29 -4.40
CA ARG A 79 2.93 1.65 -4.41
C ARG A 79 2.01 1.83 -5.62
N PRO A 80 0.92 2.61 -5.47
CA PRO A 80 -0.09 2.75 -6.51
C PRO A 80 0.44 3.58 -7.69
N ALA A 81 -0.31 3.58 -8.79
CA ALA A 81 -0.11 4.56 -9.85
C ALA A 81 -0.61 5.94 -9.40
N GLU A 82 -0.05 7.02 -9.95
CA GLU A 82 -0.56 8.39 -9.84
C GLU A 82 -0.97 8.87 -11.24
N VAL A 83 -2.16 9.48 -11.33
CA VAL A 83 -2.74 9.97 -12.58
C VAL A 83 -3.06 11.45 -12.41
N LEU A 84 -2.64 12.26 -13.39
CA LEU A 84 -3.04 13.65 -13.53
C LEU A 84 -4.24 13.72 -14.47
N TRP A 85 -5.34 14.34 -14.01
CA TRP A 85 -6.46 14.67 -14.86
C TRP A 85 -6.30 16.11 -15.35
N PHE A 86 -6.17 16.31 -16.67
CA PHE A 86 -5.96 17.61 -17.27
C PHE A 86 -6.70 17.69 -18.61
N ASN A 87 -7.40 18.79 -18.88
CA ASN A 87 -8.15 19.00 -20.13
C ASN A 87 -9.05 17.82 -20.55
N ASN A 88 -9.74 17.21 -19.59
CA ASN A 88 -10.62 16.06 -19.80
C ASN A 88 -9.89 14.78 -20.29
N GLU A 89 -8.60 14.68 -20.02
CA GLU A 89 -7.75 13.53 -20.32
C GLU A 89 -7.02 13.04 -19.07
N ALA A 90 -6.85 11.72 -18.97
CA ALA A 90 -6.09 11.07 -17.90
C ALA A 90 -4.65 10.80 -18.35
N HIS A 91 -3.68 11.40 -17.67
CA HIS A 91 -2.26 11.19 -17.92
C HIS A 91 -1.61 10.42 -16.78
N LEU A 92 -0.99 9.28 -17.10
CA LEU A 92 -0.22 8.51 -16.13
C LEU A 92 1.07 9.27 -15.80
N ILE A 93 1.16 9.84 -14.61
CA ILE A 93 2.34 10.58 -14.15
C ILE A 93 3.28 9.73 -13.29
N ARG A 94 2.77 8.63 -12.75
CA ARG A 94 3.58 7.62 -12.07
C ARG A 94 3.01 6.23 -12.28
N LYS A 95 3.85 5.32 -12.75
CA LYS A 95 3.50 3.91 -12.91
C LYS A 95 3.34 3.25 -11.54
N ARG A 96 2.39 2.31 -11.43
CA ARG A 96 2.31 1.39 -10.31
C ARG A 96 3.60 0.58 -10.23
N GLU A 97 4.13 0.38 -9.03
CA GLU A 97 5.31 -0.47 -8.83
C GLU A 97 4.99 -1.94 -9.17
N THR A 98 6.02 -2.69 -9.52
CA THR A 98 5.97 -4.14 -9.73
C THR A 98 6.70 -4.86 -8.60
N PHE A 99 6.74 -6.20 -8.67
CA PHE A 99 7.55 -6.98 -7.74
C PHE A 99 9.05 -6.71 -7.93
N ASP A 100 9.51 -6.57 -9.16
CA ASP A 100 10.92 -6.28 -9.48
C ASP A 100 11.37 -4.94 -8.87
N ASP A 101 10.48 -3.94 -8.81
CA ASP A 101 10.79 -2.66 -8.14
C ASP A 101 11.09 -2.85 -6.65
N ILE A 102 10.40 -3.77 -5.98
CA ILE A 102 10.64 -4.11 -4.56
C ILE A 102 11.97 -4.86 -4.41
N LEU A 103 12.28 -5.76 -5.34
CA LEU A 103 13.51 -6.57 -5.31
C LEU A 103 14.75 -5.80 -5.77
N LYS A 104 14.58 -4.65 -6.42
CA LYS A 104 15.64 -3.92 -7.13
C LYS A 104 16.96 -3.73 -6.36
N ASN A 105 16.90 -3.60 -5.04
CA ASN A 105 18.06 -3.37 -4.18
C ASN A 105 18.47 -4.60 -3.35
N GLN A 106 17.84 -5.75 -3.58
CA GLN A 106 18.25 -7.00 -2.95
C GLN A 106 19.48 -7.57 -3.67
N VAL A 107 20.44 -8.05 -2.88
CA VAL A 107 21.66 -8.66 -3.41
C VAL A 107 21.61 -10.14 -3.06
N ASP A 108 21.62 -10.98 -4.09
CA ASP A 108 21.76 -12.42 -3.90
C ASP A 108 23.17 -12.74 -3.41
N ILE A 109 23.26 -13.54 -2.34
CA ILE A 109 24.53 -13.93 -1.74
C ILE A 109 24.77 -15.41 -2.02
N GLU A 110 25.83 -15.72 -2.75
CA GLU A 110 26.30 -17.09 -2.93
C GLU A 110 27.23 -17.51 -1.78
N LEU A 111 26.70 -18.28 -0.83
CA LEU A 111 27.48 -18.81 0.29
C LEU A 111 28.02 -20.21 -0.05
N SER A 112 29.24 -20.28 -0.58
CA SER A 112 29.96 -21.56 -0.69
C SER A 112 30.47 -22.04 0.68
N PRO A 113 30.28 -23.31 1.08
CA PRO A 113 30.88 -23.84 2.29
C PRO A 113 32.42 -23.85 2.17
N LYS A 114 33.12 -23.23 3.12
CA LYS A 114 34.59 -23.27 3.19
C LYS A 114 35.06 -24.72 3.22
N LYS A 115 35.86 -25.14 2.24
CA LYS A 115 36.55 -26.45 2.28
C LYS A 115 37.41 -26.51 3.55
N LYS A 116 37.12 -27.45 4.45
CA LYS A 116 38.01 -27.77 5.59
C LYS A 116 39.39 -28.12 5.01
N LYS A 117 40.43 -27.37 5.38
CA LYS A 117 41.83 -27.78 5.13
C LYS A 117 41.98 -29.16 5.79
N LYS A 118 42.19 -30.21 4.98
CA LYS A 118 42.63 -31.52 5.51
C LYS A 118 43.98 -31.27 6.18
N SER A 119 44.02 -31.36 7.51
CA SER A 119 45.28 -31.53 8.22
C SER A 119 45.89 -32.84 7.72
N VAL A 120 46.99 -32.74 6.97
CA VAL A 120 47.81 -33.89 6.63
C VAL A 120 48.30 -34.48 7.96
N PRO A 121 48.09 -35.77 8.25
CA PRO A 121 48.74 -36.38 9.40
C PRO A 121 50.24 -36.41 9.08
N ASN A 122 51.06 -35.84 9.96
CA ASN A 122 52.50 -36.07 9.92
C ASN A 122 52.71 -37.58 10.07
N ALA A 123 53.17 -38.22 8.99
CA ALA A 123 53.72 -39.56 9.06
C ALA A 123 55.06 -39.50 9.80
N VAL A 124 55.15 -40.22 10.92
CA VAL A 124 56.38 -40.72 11.52
C VAL A 124 56.15 -42.19 11.82
#